data_AF-A0A8H5F3H2-F1
#
_entry.id   AF-A0A8H5F3H2-F1
#
_cell.length_a   1.000
_cell.length_b   1.000
_cell.length_c   1.000
_cell.angle_alpha   90.00
_cell.angle_beta   90.00
_cell.angle_gamma   90.00
#
_symmetry.space_group_name_H-M   'P 1'
#
loop_
_entity.id
_entity.type
_entity.pdbx_description
1 polymer ?
#
loop_
_entity_poly.entity_id
_entity_poly.type
_entity_poly.pdbx_seq_one_letter_code
_entity_poly.pdbx_strand_id
1 'polypeptide(L)'
;MSQVVGNTSLAYARVWHQVDASDRILGKLAERIALVLMGKHKPIYDPSVDCGDYVIVTNSRSVKVTGRKEEQLLFRKHSMFPGGLKETPYKAMKKKNPDEIIRHAVSGMLPKNKLRERRLERLKIFPGQHMGIVGANIMRSWEDGTLPPDYDPSAPTTSETLKKLKEQREQAQASP
;
A
#
# COMPACT_ATOMS: atom_id res chain seq x y z
N MET A 1 34.15 -8.55 7.42
CA MET A 1 33.27 -8.09 8.52
C MET A 1 33.18 -6.57 8.69
N SER A 2 33.94 -5.73 7.97
CA SER A 2 33.93 -4.26 8.17
C SER A 2 32.73 -3.52 7.55
N GLN A 3 32.11 -4.04 6.47
CA GLN A 3 31.05 -3.35 5.71
C GLN A 3 29.74 -3.14 6.50
N VAL A 4 29.54 -3.85 7.60
CA VAL A 4 28.31 -3.80 8.43
C VAL A 4 28.44 -2.75 9.55
N VAL A 5 29.66 -2.30 9.85
CA VAL A 5 29.93 -1.38 10.96
C VAL A 5 29.82 0.07 10.47
N GLY A 6 28.84 0.81 10.98
CA GLY A 6 28.60 2.20 10.63
C GLY A 6 27.21 2.69 11.01
N ASN A 7 26.83 3.89 10.58
CA ASN A 7 25.49 4.41 10.79
C ASN A 7 24.49 3.73 9.82
N THR A 8 23.74 2.76 10.32
CA THR A 8 22.77 1.97 9.55
C THR A 8 21.33 2.48 9.64
N SER A 9 21.08 3.54 10.42
CA SER A 9 19.74 4.06 10.70
C SER A 9 18.95 4.39 9.43
N LEU A 10 19.58 5.03 8.45
CA LEU A 10 18.96 5.40 7.18
C LEU A 10 18.57 4.18 6.33
N ALA A 11 19.38 3.11 6.36
CA ALA A 11 19.09 1.91 5.59
C ALA A 11 17.83 1.19 6.12
N TYR A 12 17.65 1.18 7.45
CA TYR A 12 16.46 0.61 8.10
C TYR A 12 15.26 1.55 8.13
N ALA A 13 15.42 2.82 7.74
CA ALA A 13 14.31 3.77 7.65
C ALA A 13 13.23 3.24 6.69
N ARG A 14 11.97 3.40 7.09
CA ARG A 14 10.82 2.94 6.30
C ARG A 14 10.31 4.06 5.42
N VAL A 15 10.32 3.80 4.13
CA VAL A 15 9.89 4.76 3.11
C VAL A 15 8.44 4.47 2.73
N TRP A 16 7.73 5.47 2.20
CA TRP A 16 6.36 5.32 1.69
C TRP A 16 6.36 5.33 0.16
N HIS A 17 5.97 4.21 -0.44
CA HIS A 17 5.84 4.07 -1.89
C HIS A 17 4.39 4.23 -2.32
N GLN A 18 4.16 4.94 -3.43
CA GLN A 18 2.84 5.05 -4.06
C GLN A 18 2.80 4.19 -5.33
N VAL A 19 1.72 3.44 -5.51
CA VAL A 19 1.48 2.63 -6.70
C VAL A 19 0.06 2.84 -7.21
N ASP A 20 -0.06 3.19 -8.50
CA ASP A 20 -1.36 3.24 -9.15
C ASP A 20 -1.78 1.86 -9.68
N ALA A 21 -2.97 1.39 -9.30
CA ALA A 21 -3.50 0.09 -9.69
C ALA A 21 -4.26 0.12 -11.03
N SER A 22 -4.47 1.30 -11.62
CA SER A 22 -5.15 1.47 -12.91
C SER A 22 -4.54 0.59 -14.00
N ASP A 23 -5.37 -0.22 -14.66
CA ASP A 23 -4.98 -1.13 -15.76
C ASP A 23 -3.88 -2.16 -15.43
N ARG A 24 -3.50 -2.31 -14.15
CA ARG A 24 -2.51 -3.29 -13.72
C ARG A 24 -3.14 -4.66 -13.49
N ILE A 25 -2.40 -5.71 -13.82
CA ILE A 25 -2.80 -7.09 -13.55
C ILE A 25 -2.62 -7.39 -12.05
N LEU A 26 -3.70 -7.81 -11.39
CA LEU A 26 -3.76 -8.04 -9.93
C LEU A 26 -2.58 -8.87 -9.39
N GLY A 27 -2.26 -10.00 -10.02
CA GLY A 27 -1.22 -10.91 -9.55
C GLY A 27 0.18 -10.29 -9.59
N LYS A 28 0.55 -9.71 -10.75
CA LYS A 28 1.86 -9.05 -10.94
C LYS A 28 2.03 -7.84 -10.03
N LEU A 29 0.94 -7.09 -9.83
CA LEU A 29 0.91 -5.98 -8.88
C LEU A 29 1.14 -6.48 -7.45
N ALA A 30 0.40 -7.49 -7.01
CA ALA A 30 0.50 -8.04 -5.67
C ALA A 30 1.88 -8.63 -5.35
N GLU A 31 2.51 -9.30 -6.32
CA GLU A 31 3.88 -9.83 -6.20
C GLU A 31 4.89 -8.73 -5.88
N ARG A 32 4.90 -7.66 -6.70
CA ARG A 32 5.81 -6.52 -6.51
C ARG A 32 5.57 -5.83 -5.18
N ILE A 33 4.31 -5.62 -4.79
CA ILE A 33 3.95 -5.05 -3.49
C ILE A 33 4.50 -5.93 -2.36
N ALA A 34 4.33 -7.25 -2.45
CA ALA A 34 4.82 -8.18 -1.42
C ALA A 34 6.34 -8.12 -1.25
N LEU A 35 7.11 -7.98 -2.34
CA LEU A 35 8.57 -7.82 -2.29
C LEU A 35 8.96 -6.56 -1.50
N VAL A 36 8.29 -5.43 -1.76
CA VAL A 36 8.56 -4.15 -1.08
C VAL A 36 8.15 -4.21 0.40
N LEU A 37 7.01 -4.82 0.72
CA LEU A 37 6.56 -5.01 2.11
C LEU A 37 7.51 -5.91 2.91
N MET A 38 8.11 -6.92 2.27
CA MET A 38 9.13 -7.77 2.88
C MET A 38 10.49 -7.06 3.04
N GLY A 39 10.76 -6.03 2.24
CA GLY A 39 12.05 -5.34 2.24
C GLY A 39 13.11 -5.98 1.35
N LYS A 40 12.74 -6.94 0.48
CA LYS A 40 13.69 -7.66 -0.38
C LYS A 40 14.35 -6.77 -1.44
N HIS A 41 13.82 -5.58 -1.68
CA HIS A 41 14.44 -4.57 -2.55
C HIS A 41 15.63 -3.87 -1.89
N LYS A 42 15.77 -3.94 -0.56
CA LYS A 42 16.90 -3.36 0.16
C LYS A 42 18.03 -4.40 0.29
N PRO A 43 19.30 -4.03 0.06
CA PRO A 43 20.42 -4.96 0.19
C PRO A 43 20.68 -5.39 1.64
N ILE A 44 20.14 -4.65 2.62
CA ILE A 44 20.21 -4.96 4.06
C ILE A 44 19.17 -6.01 4.52
N TYR A 45 18.45 -6.63 3.58
CA TYR A 45 17.38 -7.57 3.89
C TYR A 45 17.92 -8.77 4.69
N ASP A 46 17.32 -9.00 5.85
CA ASP A 46 17.52 -10.18 6.65
C ASP A 46 16.17 -10.87 6.92
N PRO A 47 16.04 -12.20 6.74
CA PRO A 47 14.77 -12.90 6.96
C PRO A 47 14.22 -12.82 8.39
N SER A 48 15.08 -12.62 9.40
CA SER A 48 14.69 -12.54 10.81
C SER A 48 14.15 -11.16 11.21
N VAL A 49 14.52 -10.11 10.48
CA VAL A 49 14.17 -8.71 10.78
C VAL A 49 13.16 -8.15 9.78
N ASP A 50 12.26 -7.29 10.26
CA ASP A 50 11.24 -6.65 9.43
C ASP A 50 11.66 -5.25 8.97
N CYS A 51 12.37 -5.17 7.85
CA CYS A 51 12.97 -3.95 7.28
C CYS A 51 12.23 -3.36 6.07
N GLY A 52 11.05 -3.90 5.72
CA GLY A 52 10.30 -3.45 4.55
C GLY A 52 9.63 -2.09 4.72
N ASP A 53 9.12 -1.59 3.61
CA ASP A 53 8.57 -0.24 3.48
C ASP A 53 7.04 -0.22 3.59
N TYR A 54 6.47 0.99 3.55
CA TYR A 54 5.03 1.21 3.40
C TYR A 54 4.66 1.29 1.92
N VAL A 55 3.49 0.77 1.59
CA VAL A 55 2.96 0.81 0.22
C VAL A 55 1.54 1.34 0.25
N ILE A 56 1.31 2.39 -0.53
CA ILE A 56 0.00 2.99 -0.78
C ILE A 56 -0.43 2.62 -2.19
N VAL A 57 -1.59 1.98 -2.30
CA VAL A 57 -2.19 1.64 -3.59
C VAL A 57 -3.40 2.53 -3.83
N THR A 58 -3.44 3.19 -5.00
CA THR A 58 -4.59 3.99 -5.44
C THR A 58 -5.35 3.32 -6.58
N ASN A 59 -6.59 3.77 -6.79
CA ASN A 59 -7.47 3.30 -7.87
C ASN A 59 -7.68 1.78 -7.86
N SER A 60 -7.86 1.18 -6.68
CA SER A 60 -8.03 -0.27 -6.53
C SER A 60 -9.22 -0.82 -7.33
N ARG A 61 -10.24 0.01 -7.61
CA ARG A 61 -11.42 -0.34 -8.41
C ARG A 61 -11.09 -0.67 -9.87
N SER A 62 -10.01 -0.10 -10.40
CA SER A 62 -9.61 -0.23 -11.81
C SER A 62 -8.63 -1.39 -12.05
N VAL A 63 -8.37 -2.22 -11.03
CA VAL A 63 -7.48 -3.38 -11.17
C VAL A 63 -8.07 -4.40 -12.15
N LYS A 64 -7.19 -4.96 -13.00
CA LYS A 64 -7.56 -5.96 -14.01
C LYS A 64 -7.21 -7.37 -13.59
N VAL A 65 -8.05 -8.32 -13.99
CA VAL A 65 -7.78 -9.76 -13.89
C VAL A 65 -7.86 -10.35 -15.29
N THR A 66 -6.96 -11.26 -15.61
CA THR A 66 -6.86 -11.87 -16.95
C THR A 66 -7.85 -13.03 -17.13
N GLY A 67 -8.34 -13.22 -18.37
CA GLY A 67 -9.19 -14.35 -18.74
C GLY A 67 -10.62 -14.26 -18.18
N ARG A 68 -11.26 -15.40 -17.93
CA ARG A 68 -12.64 -15.50 -17.39
C ARG A 68 -12.72 -15.41 -15.86
N LYS A 69 -11.64 -14.99 -15.21
CA LYS A 69 -11.52 -14.95 -13.75
C LYS A 69 -12.46 -13.94 -13.12
N GLU A 70 -12.85 -12.88 -13.81
CA GLU A 70 -13.82 -11.92 -13.27
C GLU A 70 -15.17 -12.58 -12.93
N GLU A 71 -15.53 -13.66 -13.62
CA GLU A 71 -16.78 -14.38 -13.42
C GLU A 71 -16.61 -15.63 -12.56
N GLN A 72 -15.49 -16.32 -12.73
CA GLN A 72 -15.25 -17.61 -12.08
C GLN A 72 -14.62 -17.50 -10.69
N LEU A 73 -13.97 -16.37 -10.37
CA LEU A 73 -13.26 -16.22 -9.10
C LEU A 73 -14.25 -16.03 -7.94
N LEU A 74 -14.21 -16.99 -7.01
CA LEU A 74 -15.01 -17.03 -5.79
C LEU A 74 -14.10 -16.91 -4.57
N PHE A 75 -14.36 -15.92 -3.72
CA PHE A 75 -13.71 -15.79 -2.43
C PHE A 75 -14.47 -16.61 -1.39
N ARG A 76 -13.77 -17.54 -0.73
CA ARG A 76 -14.36 -18.47 0.23
C ARG A 76 -13.90 -18.15 1.65
N LYS A 77 -14.83 -18.21 2.59
CA LYS A 77 -14.60 -18.11 4.03
C LYS A 77 -15.43 -19.20 4.72
N HIS A 78 -14.87 -19.83 5.74
CA HIS A 78 -15.60 -20.80 6.56
C HIS A 78 -15.63 -20.33 8.01
N SER A 79 -16.77 -20.49 8.70
CA SER A 79 -16.93 -20.12 10.12
C SER A 79 -16.53 -21.23 11.10
N MET A 80 -16.11 -22.41 10.60
CA MET A 80 -15.81 -23.63 11.37
C MET A 80 -17.03 -24.39 11.89
N PHE A 81 -18.25 -23.91 11.63
CA PHE A 81 -19.49 -24.67 11.89
C PHE A 81 -19.93 -25.43 10.62
N PRO A 82 -20.56 -26.62 10.73
CA PRO A 82 -21.15 -27.31 9.60
C PRO A 82 -22.11 -26.41 8.82
N GLY A 83 -21.98 -26.35 7.48
CA GLY A 83 -22.77 -25.45 6.62
C GLY A 83 -22.33 -23.97 6.66
N GLY A 84 -21.25 -23.64 7.37
CA GLY A 84 -20.74 -22.27 7.54
C GLY A 84 -19.92 -21.71 6.38
N LEU A 85 -19.99 -22.30 5.19
CA LEU A 85 -19.27 -21.84 4.00
C LEU A 85 -19.93 -20.59 3.43
N LYS A 86 -19.16 -19.51 3.30
CA LYS A 86 -19.57 -18.28 2.63
C LYS A 86 -18.73 -18.08 1.39
N GLU A 87 -19.39 -17.95 0.26
CA GLU A 87 -18.77 -17.66 -1.03
C GLU A 87 -19.19 -16.26 -1.48
N THR A 88 -18.24 -15.49 -2.01
CA THR A 88 -18.51 -14.17 -2.57
C THR A 88 -17.87 -14.07 -3.95
N PRO A 89 -18.66 -13.81 -5.01
CA PRO A 89 -18.11 -13.69 -6.35
C PRO A 89 -17.29 -12.41 -6.50
N TYR A 90 -16.26 -12.46 -7.34
CA TYR A 90 -15.36 -11.34 -7.60
C TYR A 90 -16.11 -10.05 -7.99
N LYS A 91 -17.11 -10.14 -8.88
CA LYS A 91 -17.94 -8.98 -9.27
C LYS A 91 -18.63 -8.31 -8.07
N ALA A 92 -19.13 -9.09 -7.11
CA ALA A 92 -19.75 -8.55 -5.90
C ALA A 92 -18.72 -7.93 -4.96
N MET A 93 -17.56 -8.58 -4.78
CA MET A 93 -16.48 -8.06 -3.97
C MET A 93 -15.92 -6.74 -4.52
N LYS A 94 -15.73 -6.64 -5.84
CA LYS A 94 -15.25 -5.42 -6.52
C LYS A 94 -16.19 -4.23 -6.35
N LYS A 95 -17.51 -4.48 -6.26
CA LYS A 95 -18.50 -3.44 -5.98
C LYS A 95 -18.53 -3.03 -4.52
N LYS A 96 -18.47 -4.00 -3.60
CA LYS A 96 -18.61 -3.75 -2.16
C LYS A 96 -17.33 -3.16 -1.57
N ASN A 97 -16.22 -3.89 -1.69
CA ASN A 97 -14.93 -3.58 -1.08
C ASN A 97 -13.80 -3.96 -2.07
N PRO A 98 -13.47 -3.10 -3.06
CA PRO A 98 -12.40 -3.40 -4.02
C PRO A 98 -11.03 -3.53 -3.35
N ASP A 99 -10.83 -2.89 -2.19
CA ASP A 99 -9.56 -2.90 -1.45
C ASP A 99 -9.19 -4.30 -0.93
N GLU A 100 -10.20 -5.08 -0.54
CA GLU A 100 -10.00 -6.44 -0.03
C GLU A 100 -9.43 -7.39 -1.10
N ILE A 101 -9.73 -7.15 -2.37
CA ILE A 101 -9.22 -7.99 -3.48
C ILE A 101 -7.69 -7.94 -3.51
N ILE A 102 -7.12 -6.73 -3.49
CA ILE A 102 -5.68 -6.53 -3.51
C ILE A 102 -5.07 -6.99 -2.18
N ARG A 103 -5.74 -6.68 -1.05
CA ARG A 103 -5.29 -7.13 0.27
C ARG A 103 -5.19 -8.64 0.37
N HIS A 104 -6.19 -9.38 -0.09
CA HIS A 104 -6.18 -10.85 -0.12
C HIS A 104 -5.06 -11.40 -1.02
N ALA A 105 -4.86 -10.82 -2.20
CA ALA A 105 -3.80 -11.22 -3.11
C ALA A 105 -2.41 -11.05 -2.47
N VAL A 106 -2.12 -9.87 -1.90
CA VAL A 106 -0.85 -9.59 -1.22
C VAL A 106 -0.67 -10.47 0.03
N SER A 107 -1.75 -10.66 0.80
CA SER A 107 -1.75 -11.54 1.98
C SER A 107 -1.40 -12.99 1.65
N GLY A 108 -1.77 -13.44 0.46
CA GLY A 108 -1.40 -14.73 -0.12
C GLY A 108 0.10 -14.84 -0.37
N MET A 109 0.71 -13.79 -0.93
CA MET A 109 2.14 -13.73 -1.30
C MET A 109 3.09 -13.59 -0.10
N LEU A 110 2.61 -13.13 1.06
CA LEU A 110 3.44 -12.99 2.25
C LEU A 110 3.67 -14.34 2.97
N PRO A 111 4.88 -14.58 3.52
CA PRO A 111 5.20 -15.79 4.28
C PRO A 111 4.31 -15.90 5.52
N LYS A 112 3.89 -17.12 5.86
CA LYS A 112 2.98 -17.37 6.99
C LYS A 112 3.77 -17.41 8.30
N ASN A 113 4.03 -16.24 8.87
CA ASN A 113 4.72 -16.07 10.15
C ASN A 113 4.12 -14.89 10.95
N LYS A 114 4.64 -14.65 12.16
CA LYS A 114 4.21 -13.52 13.03
C LYS A 114 4.45 -12.13 12.40
N LEU A 115 5.38 -12.01 11.45
CA LEU A 115 5.66 -10.74 10.76
C LEU A 115 4.63 -10.42 9.66
N ARG A 116 3.82 -11.41 9.24
CA ARG A 116 2.85 -11.25 8.16
C ARG A 116 1.83 -10.16 8.45
N GLU A 117 1.28 -10.13 9.67
CA GLU A 117 0.26 -9.15 10.07
C GLU A 117 0.84 -7.74 10.03
N ARG A 118 2.01 -7.54 10.65
CA ARG A 118 2.76 -6.27 10.64
C ARG A 118 3.12 -5.80 9.24
N ARG A 119 3.46 -6.72 8.33
CA ARG A 119 3.71 -6.42 6.91
C ARG A 119 2.45 -5.98 6.20
N LEU A 120 1.34 -6.66 6.46
CA LEU A 120 0.06 -6.38 5.82
C LEU A 120 -0.56 -5.07 6.32
N GLU A 121 -0.37 -4.71 7.58
CA GLU A 121 -0.81 -3.42 8.15
C GLU A 121 -0.17 -2.21 7.46
N ARG A 122 1.05 -2.37 6.93
CA ARG A 122 1.77 -1.32 6.18
C ARG A 122 1.23 -1.09 4.78
N LEU A 123 0.44 -2.03 4.25
CA LEU A 123 -0.27 -1.86 2.99
C LEU A 123 -1.52 -1.01 3.21
N LYS A 124 -1.56 0.17 2.60
CA LYS A 124 -2.73 1.06 2.56
C LYS A 124 -3.31 1.03 1.15
N ILE A 125 -4.62 0.83 1.03
CA ILE A 125 -5.29 0.66 -0.26
C ILE A 125 -6.47 1.62 -0.28
N PHE A 126 -6.63 2.33 -1.39
CA PHE A 126 -7.70 3.27 -1.60
C PHE A 126 -8.44 2.96 -2.91
N PRO A 127 -9.78 3.05 -2.94
CA PRO A 127 -10.58 2.74 -4.11
C PRO A 127 -10.40 3.75 -5.25
N GLY A 128 -10.07 5.00 -4.92
CA GLY A 128 -9.82 6.07 -5.88
C GLY A 128 -8.45 6.74 -5.66
N GLN A 129 -8.32 7.96 -6.18
CA GLN A 129 -7.07 8.73 -6.13
C GLN A 129 -6.86 9.46 -4.80
N HIS A 130 -7.90 9.63 -4.00
CA HIS A 130 -7.82 10.33 -2.72
C HIS A 130 -7.17 9.45 -1.63
N MET A 131 -5.97 9.83 -1.19
CA MET A 131 -5.12 9.07 -0.24
C MET A 131 -5.27 9.53 1.22
N GLY A 132 -6.21 10.42 1.51
CA GLY A 132 -6.41 10.97 2.86
C GLY A 132 -5.18 11.73 3.39
N ILE A 133 -4.85 11.48 4.66
CA ILE A 133 -3.71 12.11 5.36
C ILE A 133 -2.37 11.48 4.92
N VAL A 134 -2.41 10.22 4.49
CA VAL A 134 -1.20 9.41 4.22
C VAL A 134 -0.43 9.92 3.00
N GLY A 135 -1.12 10.60 2.07
CA GLY A 135 -0.49 11.17 0.87
C GLY A 135 0.61 12.20 1.13
N ALA A 136 0.63 12.83 2.30
CA ALA A 136 1.69 13.76 2.68
C ALA A 136 3.03 13.06 2.97
N ASN A 137 3.01 11.78 3.32
CA ASN A 137 4.20 11.03 3.77
C ASN A 137 4.92 10.29 2.63
N ILE A 138 4.39 10.35 1.40
CA ILE A 138 4.95 9.67 0.24
C ILE A 138 6.37 10.19 0.00
N MET A 139 7.29 9.28 -0.31
CA MET A 139 8.65 9.65 -0.70
C MET A 139 8.61 10.54 -1.93
N ARG A 140 9.29 11.69 -1.84
CA ARG A 140 9.45 12.61 -2.96
C ARG A 140 10.93 12.83 -3.20
N SER A 141 11.29 12.99 -4.46
CA SER A 141 12.66 13.23 -4.89
C SER A 141 12.69 14.45 -5.81
N TRP A 142 13.83 15.13 -5.83
CA TRP A 142 14.10 16.22 -6.78
C TRP A 142 14.22 15.69 -8.21
N GLU A 143 14.70 14.47 -8.38
CA GLU A 143 14.97 13.83 -9.67
C GLU A 143 13.69 13.39 -10.39
N ASP A 144 12.68 12.89 -9.65
CA ASP A 144 11.45 12.34 -10.25
C ASP A 144 10.39 13.41 -10.55
N GLY A 145 10.65 14.69 -10.21
CA GLY A 145 9.68 15.78 -10.38
C GLY A 145 8.41 15.62 -9.53
N THR A 146 8.45 14.74 -8.51
CA THR A 146 7.33 14.47 -7.60
C THR A 146 7.21 15.49 -6.48
N LEU A 147 8.26 16.29 -6.27
CA LEU A 147 8.21 17.45 -5.37
C LEU A 147 7.41 18.59 -6.00
N PRO A 148 6.54 19.26 -5.23
CA PRO A 148 5.94 20.52 -5.66
C PRO A 148 7.04 21.52 -6.02
N PRO A 149 6.87 22.32 -7.08
CA PRO A 149 7.86 23.33 -7.47
C PRO A 149 8.11 24.37 -6.37
N ASP A 150 7.13 24.59 -5.49
CA ASP A 150 7.21 25.53 -4.36
C ASP A 150 7.66 24.85 -3.04
N TYR A 151 8.28 23.67 -3.11
CA TYR A 151 8.72 22.95 -1.92
C TYR A 151 9.94 23.62 -1.27
N ASP A 152 9.74 24.17 -0.08
CA ASP A 152 10.81 24.69 0.77
C ASP A 152 11.32 23.61 1.74
N PRO A 153 12.58 23.13 1.60
CA PRO A 153 13.15 22.09 2.47
C PRO A 153 13.45 22.58 3.90
N SER A 154 13.42 23.89 4.15
CA SER A 154 13.66 24.48 5.47
C SER A 154 12.39 24.58 6.32
N ALA A 155 11.21 24.50 5.70
CA ALA A 155 9.93 24.55 6.39
C ALA A 155 9.66 23.22 7.12
N PRO A 156 9.43 23.21 8.44
CA PRO A 156 9.22 21.97 9.17
C PRO A 156 7.83 21.39 8.88
N THR A 157 7.76 20.08 8.58
CA THR A 157 6.50 19.31 8.42
C THR A 157 5.83 19.03 9.79
N THR A 158 5.69 20.06 10.62
CA THR A 158 5.11 19.96 11.98
C THR A 158 3.59 19.85 11.92
N SER A 159 2.95 19.45 13.02
CA SER A 159 1.49 19.42 13.22
C SER A 159 0.74 20.68 12.75
N GLU A 160 1.39 21.85 12.76
CA GLU A 160 0.85 23.11 12.26
C GLU A 160 0.70 23.15 10.73
N THR A 161 1.65 22.58 9.97
CA THR A 161 1.51 22.45 8.50
C THR A 161 0.37 21.50 8.13
N LEU A 162 0.16 20.45 8.94
CA LEU A 162 -0.97 19.53 8.78
C LEU A 162 -2.32 20.19 9.08
N LYS A 163 -2.39 21.07 10.10
CA LYS A 163 -3.59 21.88 10.38
C LYS A 163 -3.89 22.84 9.23
N LYS A 164 -2.88 23.56 8.73
CA LYS A 164 -3.03 24.47 7.57
C LYS A 164 -3.48 23.73 6.29
N LEU A 165 -2.91 22.56 6.00
CA LEU A 165 -3.34 21.72 4.87
C LEU A 165 -4.77 21.20 5.02
N LYS A 166 -5.21 20.94 6.26
CA LYS A 166 -6.58 20.52 6.57
C LYS A 166 -7.57 21.68 6.35
N GLU A 167 -7.26 22.87 6.83
CA GLU A 167 -8.04 24.09 6.62
C GLU A 167 -8.14 24.46 5.13
N GLN A 168 -7.04 24.37 4.37
CA GLN A 168 -7.04 24.60 2.92
C GLN A 168 -7.89 23.58 2.16
N ARG A 169 -7.92 22.32 2.60
CA ARG A 169 -8.77 21.27 2.01
C ARG A 169 -10.25 21.47 2.33
N GLU A 170 -10.59 21.90 3.55
CA GLU A 170 -11.96 22.22 3.95
C GLU A 170 -12.49 23.42 3.14
N GLN A 171 -11.65 24.42 2.88
CA GLN A 171 -11.98 25.55 2.00
C GLN A 171 -12.15 25.14 0.52
N ALA A 172 -11.32 24.23 0.02
CA ALA A 172 -11.42 23.71 -1.35
C ALA A 172 -12.64 22.80 -1.57
N GLN A 173 -13.10 22.10 -0.53
CA GLN A 173 -14.34 21.28 -0.57
C GLN A 173 -15.62 22.12 -0.37
N ALA A 174 -15.51 23.29 0.24
CA ALA A 174 -16.62 24.22 0.45
C ALA A 174 -16.88 25.18 -0.73
N SER A 175 -15.99 25.18 -1.73
CA SER A 175 -16.21 25.94 -2.98
C SER A 175 -17.02 25.07 -3.96
N PRO A 176 -18.17 25.56 -4.46
CA PRO A 176 -19.09 24.79 -5.30
C PRO A 176 -18.54 24.47 -6.70
#